data_AF-A0A932SL65-F1
#
_entry.id   AF-A0A932SL65-F1
#
_cell.length_a   1.000
_cell.length_b   1.000
_cell.length_c   1.000
_cell.angle_alpha   90.00
_cell.angle_beta   90.00
_cell.angle_gamma   90.00
#
_symmetry.space_group_name_H-M   'P 1'
#
loop_
_entity.id
_entity.type
_entity.pdbx_description
1 polymer ?
#
loop_
_entity_poly.entity_id
_entity_poly.type
_entity_poly.pdbx_seq_one_letter_code
_entity_poly.pdbx_strand_id
1 'polypeptide(L)'
;MAFRVYISHSVSPQELGAIYGVAELAATKGMEPIVSDRRWTPDDPPARIRQLLKGLDAFVVVATASGNQLPWVNAELGEATRAGLLPTAIVTVVDAGIEVPQAKQKVVIDRDRFPETMAKTVGILEGLELEQKHRNLLAGLVVAGIAALLLASRE
;
A
#
# COMPACT_ATOMS: atom_id res chain seq x y z
N MET A 1 5.10 11.94 -9.75
CA MET A 1 5.31 10.49 -9.80
C MET A 1 3.99 9.83 -9.40
N ALA A 2 3.59 8.73 -10.03
CA ALA A 2 2.36 8.03 -9.68
C ALA A 2 2.51 7.41 -8.27
N PHE A 3 1.43 7.39 -7.49
CA PHE A 3 1.42 6.83 -6.14
C PHE A 3 1.45 5.30 -6.22
N ARG A 4 2.59 4.70 -5.82
CA ARG A 4 2.86 3.27 -5.99
C ARG A 4 2.28 2.47 -4.84
N VAL A 5 1.36 1.57 -5.17
CA VAL A 5 0.64 0.75 -4.18
C VAL A 5 0.96 -0.72 -4.41
N TYR A 6 1.55 -1.39 -3.43
CA TYR A 6 1.75 -2.84 -3.50
C TYR A 6 0.63 -3.58 -2.81
N ILE A 7 -0.01 -4.53 -3.50
CA ILE A 7 -1.14 -5.31 -3.00
C ILE A 7 -0.68 -6.75 -2.80
N SER A 8 -0.36 -7.07 -1.55
CA SER A 8 -0.05 -8.43 -1.11
C SER A 8 -1.32 -9.13 -0.62
N HIS A 9 -1.46 -10.42 -0.92
CA HIS A 9 -2.70 -11.12 -0.60
C HIS A 9 -2.50 -12.56 -0.08
N SER A 10 -3.31 -12.94 0.90
CA SER A 10 -3.58 -14.31 1.32
C SER A 10 -5.06 -14.57 1.14
N VAL A 11 -5.46 -14.94 -0.07
CA VAL A 11 -6.85 -15.21 -0.45
C VAL A 11 -6.94 -16.50 -1.25
N SER A 12 -8.10 -17.14 -1.25
CA SER A 12 -8.34 -18.31 -2.10
C SER A 12 -8.25 -17.94 -3.59
N PRO A 13 -8.01 -18.89 -4.51
CA PRO A 13 -7.99 -18.60 -5.95
C PRO A 13 -9.29 -17.98 -6.47
N GLN A 14 -10.43 -18.30 -5.85
CA GLN A 14 -11.76 -17.78 -6.23
C GLN A 14 -11.92 -16.29 -5.88
N GLU A 15 -11.18 -15.82 -4.87
CA GLU A 15 -11.19 -14.43 -4.40
C GLU A 15 -10.16 -13.55 -5.14
N LEU A 16 -9.40 -14.10 -6.10
CA LEU A 16 -8.41 -13.31 -6.86
C LEU A 16 -9.05 -12.21 -7.71
N GLY A 17 -10.23 -12.45 -8.30
CA GLY A 17 -10.92 -11.45 -9.10
C GLY A 17 -11.21 -10.17 -8.30
N ALA A 18 -11.49 -10.34 -7.01
CA ALA A 18 -11.68 -9.24 -6.06
C ALA A 18 -10.40 -8.40 -5.86
N ILE A 19 -9.23 -9.03 -5.80
CA ILE A 19 -7.94 -8.34 -5.69
C ILE A 19 -7.65 -7.51 -6.95
N TYR A 20 -7.88 -8.09 -8.13
CA TYR A 20 -7.71 -7.37 -9.39
C TYR A 20 -8.71 -6.23 -9.54
N GLY A 21 -9.94 -6.38 -9.04
CA GLY A 21 -10.91 -5.29 -8.99
C GLY A 21 -10.45 -4.09 -8.15
N VAL A 22 -9.83 -4.34 -6.99
CA VAL A 22 -9.22 -3.28 -6.17
C VAL A 22 -8.07 -2.62 -6.91
N ALA A 23 -7.20 -3.40 -7.55
CA ALA A 23 -6.08 -2.88 -8.33
C ALA A 23 -6.58 -2.00 -9.50
N GLU A 24 -7.55 -2.48 -10.28
CA GLU A 24 -8.14 -1.73 -11.38
C GLU A 24 -8.78 -0.43 -10.89
N LEU A 25 -9.59 -0.49 -9.83
CA LEU A 25 -10.20 0.69 -9.25
C LEU A 25 -9.14 1.71 -8.78
N ALA A 26 -8.06 1.26 -8.14
CA ALA A 26 -6.94 2.14 -7.76
C ALA A 26 -6.26 2.77 -8.99
N ALA A 27 -6.06 1.98 -10.07
CA ALA A 27 -5.50 2.48 -11.32
C ALA A 27 -6.38 3.56 -11.96
N THR A 28 -7.72 3.42 -11.92
CA THR A 28 -8.64 4.45 -12.42
C THR A 28 -8.52 5.80 -11.69
N LYS A 29 -7.95 5.80 -10.48
CA LYS A 29 -7.68 7.01 -9.69
C LYS A 29 -6.27 7.58 -9.92
N GLY A 30 -5.50 7.01 -10.84
CA GLY A 30 -4.16 7.50 -11.21
C GLY A 30 -3.03 6.95 -10.33
N MET A 31 -3.31 5.95 -9.48
CA MET A 31 -2.29 5.21 -8.73
C MET A 31 -1.61 4.15 -9.61
N GLU A 32 -0.47 3.65 -9.17
CA GLU A 32 0.26 2.54 -9.81
C GLU A 32 0.18 1.29 -8.92
N PRO A 33 -0.87 0.46 -9.07
CA PRO A 33 -1.03 -0.76 -8.30
C PRO A 33 -0.10 -1.87 -8.81
N ILE A 34 0.52 -2.58 -7.88
CA ILE A 34 1.39 -3.73 -8.14
C ILE A 34 0.80 -4.89 -7.34
N VAL A 35 0.23 -5.89 -8.01
CA VAL A 35 -0.31 -7.08 -7.35
C VAL A 35 0.80 -8.11 -7.16
N SER A 36 0.90 -8.67 -5.95
CA SER A 36 1.90 -9.70 -5.61
C SER A 36 1.75 -10.96 -6.47
N ASP A 37 2.88 -11.49 -6.92
CA ASP A 37 2.94 -12.80 -7.59
C ASP A 37 2.84 -13.92 -6.54
N ARG A 38 1.97 -14.92 -6.75
CA ARG A 38 1.94 -16.13 -5.92
C ARG A 38 3.18 -16.98 -6.22
N ARG A 39 4.08 -17.15 -5.24
CA ARG A 39 5.19 -18.12 -5.33
C ARG A 39 5.22 -19.07 -4.13
N TRP A 40 5.78 -20.26 -4.38
CA TRP A 40 5.73 -21.42 -3.48
C TRP A 40 6.72 -21.33 -2.29
N THR A 41 7.67 -20.40 -2.31
CA THR A 41 8.66 -20.24 -1.22
C THR A 41 8.26 -19.10 -0.29
N PRO A 42 7.58 -19.38 0.83
CA PRO A 42 6.93 -18.36 1.67
C PRO A 42 7.88 -17.46 2.45
N ASP A 43 9.13 -17.87 2.65
CA ASP A 43 9.98 -17.27 3.68
C ASP A 43 10.99 -16.22 3.17
N ASP A 44 11.26 -16.19 1.86
CA ASP A 44 12.19 -15.21 1.28
C ASP A 44 11.69 -14.68 -0.08
N PRO A 45 11.22 -13.41 -0.15
CA PRO A 45 10.83 -12.80 -1.40
C PRO A 45 12.04 -12.68 -2.35
N PRO A 46 11.96 -13.13 -3.62
CA PRO A 46 13.10 -13.08 -4.52
C PRO A 46 13.50 -11.63 -4.83
N ALA A 47 14.72 -11.44 -5.33
CA ALA A 47 15.29 -10.11 -5.60
C ALA A 47 14.36 -9.19 -6.44
N ARG A 48 13.63 -9.76 -7.40
CA ARG A 48 12.62 -9.02 -8.20
C ARG A 48 11.51 -8.42 -7.32
N ILE A 49 10.96 -9.20 -6.39
CA ILE A 49 9.92 -8.72 -5.47
C ILE A 49 10.50 -7.67 -4.53
N ARG A 50 11.68 -7.93 -3.94
CA ARG A 50 12.38 -6.94 -3.11
C ARG A 50 12.65 -5.61 -3.84
N GLN A 51 12.89 -5.64 -5.15
CA GLN A 51 13.02 -4.42 -5.95
C GLN A 51 11.68 -3.69 -6.13
N LEU A 52 10.58 -4.41 -6.36
CA LEU A 52 9.25 -3.81 -6.47
C LEU A 52 8.82 -3.14 -5.15
N LEU A 53 9.22 -3.71 -4.02
CA LEU A 53 8.93 -3.21 -2.67
C LEU A 53 9.72 -1.94 -2.28
N LYS A 54 10.75 -1.55 -3.05
CA LYS A 54 11.50 -0.31 -2.79
C LYS A 54 10.75 0.90 -3.32
N GLY A 55 10.71 1.96 -2.51
CA GLY A 55 10.09 3.23 -2.90
C GLY A 55 8.59 3.10 -3.15
N LEU A 56 7.92 2.24 -2.38
CA LEU A 56 6.47 2.17 -2.33
C LEU A 56 5.92 3.32 -1.51
N ASP A 57 4.76 3.83 -1.93
CA ASP A 57 4.06 4.87 -1.19
C ASP A 57 2.99 4.28 -0.26
N ALA A 58 2.44 3.12 -0.61
CA ALA A 58 1.53 2.35 0.24
C ALA A 58 1.66 0.84 0.03
N PHE A 59 1.26 0.09 1.06
CA PHE A 59 1.18 -1.37 1.03
C PHE A 59 -0.19 -1.81 1.53
N VAL A 60 -0.87 -2.62 0.73
CA VAL A 60 -2.16 -3.21 1.05
C VAL A 60 -1.97 -4.68 1.35
N VAL A 61 -2.36 -5.10 2.54
CA VAL A 61 -2.47 -6.50 2.93
C VAL A 61 -3.91 -6.93 2.78
N VAL A 62 -4.19 -7.90 1.91
CA VAL A 62 -5.51 -8.54 1.81
C VAL A 62 -5.44 -9.94 2.38
N ALA A 63 -6.20 -10.27 3.42
CA ALA A 63 -6.19 -11.61 4.01
C ALA A 63 -7.61 -12.10 4.33
N THR A 64 -8.00 -13.23 3.75
CA THR A 64 -9.28 -13.89 4.05
C THR A 64 -9.05 -15.14 4.88
N ALA A 65 -10.10 -15.61 5.56
CA ALA A 65 -10.08 -16.86 6.33
C ALA A 65 -9.78 -18.08 5.44
N SER A 66 -10.05 -17.96 4.14
CA SER A 66 -9.80 -18.99 3.12
C SER A 66 -8.39 -18.91 2.52
N GLY A 67 -7.59 -17.92 2.91
CA GLY A 67 -6.22 -17.74 2.44
C GLY A 67 -5.21 -18.55 3.23
N ASN A 68 -4.18 -19.07 2.55
CA ASN A 68 -3.12 -19.86 3.16
C ASN A 68 -1.70 -19.27 2.95
N GLN A 69 -1.61 -18.00 2.56
CA GLN A 69 -0.35 -17.33 2.19
C GLN A 69 0.04 -16.21 3.16
N LEU A 70 -0.53 -16.19 4.37
CA LEU A 70 -0.17 -15.20 5.40
C LEU A 70 1.35 -15.13 5.69
N PRO A 71 2.11 -16.25 5.75
CA PRO A 71 3.56 -16.19 5.90
C PRO A 71 4.25 -15.39 4.78
N TRP A 72 3.83 -15.60 3.53
CA TRP A 72 4.35 -14.87 2.36
C TRP A 72 4.03 -13.37 2.44
N VAL A 73 2.79 -13.04 2.77
CA VAL A 73 2.35 -11.65 2.98
C VAL A 73 3.20 -10.96 4.06
N ASN A 74 3.47 -11.66 5.16
CA ASN A 74 4.30 -11.14 6.25
C ASN A 74 5.77 -10.96 5.82
N ALA A 75 6.30 -11.86 4.99
CA ALA A 75 7.66 -11.73 4.45
C ALA A 75 7.79 -10.51 3.53
N GLU A 76 6.82 -10.30 2.63
CA GLU A 76 6.76 -9.10 1.77
C GLU A 76 6.60 -7.82 2.59
N LEU A 77 5.71 -7.83 3.59
CA LEU A 77 5.52 -6.70 4.48
C LEU A 77 6.81 -6.36 5.24
N GLY A 78 7.50 -7.37 5.77
CA GLY A 78 8.77 -7.22 6.47
C GLY A 78 9.88 -6.65 5.58
N GLU A 79 9.94 -7.02 4.29
CA GLU A 79 10.85 -6.40 3.32
C GLU A 79 10.47 -4.95 3.03
N ALA A 80 9.18 -4.64 2.86
CA ALA A 80 8.71 -3.28 2.59
C ALA A 80 9.02 -2.33 3.77
N THR A 81 8.79 -2.77 5.00
CA THR A 81 9.15 -2.00 6.21
C THR A 81 10.65 -1.81 6.33
N ARG A 82 11.46 -2.84 6.05
CA ARG A 82 12.94 -2.72 5.99
C ARG A 82 13.42 -1.75 4.91
N ALA A 83 12.67 -1.63 3.81
CA ALA A 83 12.93 -0.66 2.74
C ALA A 83 12.47 0.77 3.08
N GLY A 84 11.91 1.00 4.27
CA GLY A 84 11.53 2.33 4.77
C GLY A 84 10.04 2.66 4.70
N LEU A 85 9.17 1.70 4.37
CA LEU A 85 7.72 1.93 4.39
C LEU A 85 7.23 2.22 5.82
N LEU A 86 6.53 3.34 5.98
CA LEU A 86 6.00 3.76 7.27
C LEU A 86 4.73 2.97 7.64
N PRO A 87 4.50 2.65 8.94
CA PRO A 87 3.29 1.95 9.39
C PRO A 87 1.96 2.63 9.03
N THR A 88 1.97 3.96 8.86
CA THR A 88 0.80 4.75 8.44
C THR A 88 0.39 4.47 6.99
N ALA A 89 1.32 4.01 6.16
CA ALA A 89 1.11 3.67 4.75
C ALA A 89 0.69 2.20 4.54
N ILE A 90 0.49 1.44 5.62
CA ILE A 90 0.03 0.05 5.58
C ILE A 90 -1.48 0.01 5.80
N VAL A 91 -2.20 -0.55 4.83
CA VAL A 91 -3.65 -0.73 4.85
C VAL A 91 -3.95 -2.23 4.88
N THR A 92 -4.78 -2.66 5.83
CA THR A 92 -5.23 -4.06 5.92
C THR A 92 -6.68 -4.18 5.47
N VAL A 93 -6.96 -5.19 4.66
CA VAL A 93 -8.29 -5.55 4.16
C VAL A 93 -8.51 -7.01 4.51
N VAL A 94 -9.20 -7.27 5.62
CA VAL A 94 -9.21 -8.61 6.22
C VAL A 94 -10.59 -9.07 6.64
N ASP A 95 -10.83 -10.39 6.64
CA ASP A 95 -12.03 -10.94 7.27
C ASP A 95 -12.03 -10.62 8.78
N ALA A 96 -13.22 -10.62 9.38
CA ALA A 96 -13.36 -10.41 10.81
C ALA A 96 -12.54 -11.44 11.62
N GLY A 97 -11.82 -10.98 12.63
CA GLY A 97 -10.97 -11.83 13.49
C GLY A 97 -9.56 -12.07 12.97
N ILE A 98 -9.22 -11.66 11.73
CA ILE A 98 -7.84 -11.69 11.26
C ILE A 98 -7.11 -10.43 11.72
N GLU A 99 -5.92 -10.64 12.27
CA GLU A 99 -4.99 -9.59 12.66
C GLU A 99 -3.73 -9.66 11.82
N VAL A 100 -3.31 -8.50 11.33
CA VAL A 100 -2.05 -8.34 10.61
C VAL A 100 -1.24 -7.30 11.40
N PRO A 101 -0.05 -7.64 11.89
CA PRO A 101 0.77 -6.72 12.66
C PRO A 101 1.10 -5.44 11.88
N GLN A 102 1.37 -4.35 12.61
CA GLN A 102 1.95 -3.09 12.08
C GLN A 102 1.03 -2.21 11.22
N ALA A 103 -0.15 -2.68 10.84
CA ALA A 103 -1.10 -1.86 10.08
C ALA A 103 -1.84 -0.86 10.99
N LYS A 104 -1.83 0.42 10.60
CA LYS A 104 -2.62 1.46 11.28
C LYS A 104 -4.03 1.60 10.71
N GLN A 105 -4.24 1.18 9.46
CA GLN A 105 -5.51 1.29 8.78
C GLN A 105 -6.09 -0.09 8.54
N LYS A 106 -7.35 -0.29 8.95
CA LYS A 106 -8.04 -1.58 8.84
C LYS A 106 -9.41 -1.40 8.18
N VAL A 107 -9.63 -2.21 7.17
CA VAL A 107 -10.90 -2.43 6.49
C VAL A 107 -11.29 -3.87 6.76
N VAL A 108 -12.46 -4.07 7.36
CA VAL A 108 -13.03 -5.42 7.51
C VAL A 108 -13.81 -5.74 6.25
N ILE A 109 -13.60 -6.93 5.70
CA ILE A 109 -14.29 -7.39 4.49
C ILE A 109 -15.76 -7.64 4.84
N ASP A 110 -16.65 -6.89 4.19
CA ASP A 110 -18.08 -7.21 4.12
C ASP A 110 -18.32 -7.96 2.81
N ARG A 111 -18.59 -9.27 2.90
CA ARG A 111 -18.75 -10.15 1.73
C ARG A 111 -20.06 -9.88 0.99
N ASP A 112 -21.09 -9.42 1.70
CA ASP A 112 -22.39 -9.06 1.09
C ASP A 112 -22.30 -7.71 0.39
N ARG A 113 -21.38 -6.84 0.83
CA ARG A 113 -21.12 -5.52 0.26
C ARG A 113 -19.66 -5.35 -0.15
N PHE A 114 -19.16 -6.33 -0.91
CA PHE A 114 -17.78 -6.33 -1.38
C PHE A 114 -17.40 -5.07 -2.19
N PRO A 115 -18.25 -4.51 -3.07
CA PRO A 115 -17.96 -3.25 -3.75
C PRO A 115 -17.71 -2.07 -2.80
N GLU A 116 -18.44 -1.99 -1.69
CA GLU A 116 -18.22 -0.95 -0.66
C GLU A 116 -16.87 -1.15 0.04
N THR A 117 -16.48 -2.41 0.29
CA THR A 117 -15.16 -2.76 0.85
C THR A 117 -14.03 -2.30 -0.08
N MET A 118 -14.17 -2.53 -1.39
CA MET A 118 -13.21 -2.06 -2.39
C MET A 118 -13.13 -0.53 -2.43
N ALA A 119 -14.29 0.14 -2.51
CA ALA A 119 -14.37 1.60 -2.55
C ALA A 119 -13.76 2.24 -1.30
N LYS A 120 -14.00 1.66 -0.12
CA LYS A 120 -13.40 2.13 1.14
C LYS A 120 -11.88 1.95 1.15
N THR A 121 -11.38 0.82 0.67
CA THR A 121 -9.93 0.57 0.54
C THR A 121 -9.28 1.60 -0.38
N VAL A 122 -9.87 1.84 -1.56
CA VAL A 122 -9.33 2.82 -2.52
C VAL A 122 -9.43 4.25 -1.97
N GLY A 123 -10.53 4.61 -1.30
CA GLY A 123 -10.67 5.92 -0.67
C GLY A 123 -9.62 6.20 0.41
N ILE A 124 -9.22 5.17 1.17
CA ILE A 124 -8.09 5.27 2.10
C ILE A 124 -6.77 5.56 1.35
N LEU A 125 -6.53 4.87 0.24
CA LEU A 125 -5.32 5.07 -0.58
C LEU A 125 -5.29 6.47 -1.21
N GLU A 126 -6.43 6.97 -1.70
CA GLU A 126 -6.56 8.35 -2.19
C GLU A 126 -6.22 9.37 -1.08
N GLY A 127 -6.69 9.12 0.15
CA GLY A 127 -6.36 9.94 1.31
C GLY A 127 -4.84 9.96 1.58
N LEU A 128 -4.19 8.80 1.55
CA LEU A 128 -2.75 8.69 1.73
C LEU A 128 -1.96 9.42 0.64
N GLU A 129 -2.39 9.31 -0.62
CA GLU A 129 -1.81 10.03 -1.74
C GLU A 129 -1.91 11.55 -1.55
N LEU A 130 -3.10 12.03 -1.16
CA LEU A 130 -3.32 13.46 -0.91
C LEU A 130 -2.45 13.98 0.23
N GLU A 131 -2.33 13.23 1.32
CA GLU A 131 -1.44 13.60 2.42
C GLU A 131 0.03 13.66 1.99
N GLN A 132 0.48 12.70 1.18
CA GLN A 132 1.86 12.70 0.67
C GLN A 132 2.11 13.91 -0.24
N LYS A 133 1.17 14.22 -1.14
CA LYS A 133 1.24 15.42 -2.00
C LYS A 133 1.32 16.70 -1.16
N HIS A 134 0.48 16.84 -0.14
CA HIS A 134 0.52 18.01 0.76
C HIS A 134 1.85 18.13 1.50
N ARG A 135 2.39 17.04 2.06
CA ARG A 135 3.70 17.05 2.74
C ARG A 135 4.82 17.50 1.81
N ASN A 136 4.82 17.01 0.56
CA ASN A 136 5.83 17.37 -0.43
C ASN A 136 5.73 18.85 -0.85
N LEU A 137 4.52 19.38 -1.02
CA LEU A 137 4.30 20.79 -1.32
C LEU A 137 4.81 21.70 -0.19
N LEU A 138 4.49 21.37 1.06
CA LEU A 138 4.95 22.14 2.21
C LEU A 138 6.48 22.12 2.34
N ALA A 139 7.10 20.94 2.17
CA ALA A 139 8.55 20.82 2.18
C ALA A 139 9.21 21.66 1.07
N GLY A 140 8.63 21.66 -0.13
CA GLY A 140 9.10 22.47 -1.26
C GLY A 140 9.02 23.98 -0.98
N LEU A 141 7.91 24.44 -0.39
CA LEU A 141 7.74 25.85 -0.01
C LEU A 141 8.77 26.31 1.03
N VAL A 142 9.07 25.47 2.03
CA VAL A 142 10.08 25.79 3.05
C VAL A 142 11.47 25.90 2.42
N VAL A 143 11.86 24.94 1.57
CA VAL A 143 13.16 24.97 0.89
C VAL A 143 13.28 26.17 -0.03
N ALA A 144 12.24 26.46 -0.83
CA ALA A 144 12.22 27.62 -1.71
C ALA A 144 12.30 28.94 -0.92
N GLY A 145 11.58 29.04 0.20
CA GLY A 145 11.61 30.20 1.07
C GLY A 145 12.99 30.44 1.69
N ILE A 146 13.65 29.39 2.19
CA ILE A 146 15.02 29.48 2.72
C ILE A 146 16.01 29.88 1.62
N ALA A 147 15.90 29.28 0.42
CA ALA A 147 16.77 29.63 -0.69
C ALA A 147 16.61 31.09 -1.14
N ALA A 148 15.37 31.59 -1.20
CA ALA A 148 15.07 32.98 -1.52
C ALA A 148 15.64 33.95 -0.47
N LEU A 149 15.51 33.62 0.82
CA LEU A 149 16.09 34.42 1.91
C LEU A 149 17.62 34.45 1.85
N LEU A 150 18.26 33.33 1.55
CA LEU A 150 19.72 33.26 1.40
C LEU A 150 20.21 34.10 0.21
N LEU A 151 19.50 34.08 -0.92
CA LEU A 151 19.80 34.91 -2.07
C LEU A 151 19.62 36.40 -1.76
N ALA A 152 18.52 36.79 -1.11
CA ALA A 152 18.27 38.17 -0.71
C ALA A 152 19.26 38.70 0.34
N SER A 153 19.87 37.83 1.15
CA SER A 153 20.88 38.21 2.16
C SER A 153 22.29 38.42 1.60
N ARG A 154 22.53 38.13 0.32
CA ARG A 154 23.83 38.26 -0.36
C ARG A 154 23.94 39.47 -1.28
N GLU A 155 22.88 40.26 -1.39
CA GLU A 155 22.85 41.60 -2.01
C GLU A 155 23.02 42.68 -0.94
#